data_AF-A0A6L5YN05-F1
#
_entry.id   AF-A0A6L5YN05-F1
#
_cell.length_a   1.000
_cell.length_b   1.000
_cell.length_c   1.000
_cell.angle_alpha   90.00
_cell.angle_beta   90.00
_cell.angle_gamma   90.00
#
_symmetry.space_group_name_H-M   'P 1'
#
loop_
_entity.id
_entity.type
_entity.pdbx_description
1 polymer ?
#
loop_
_entity_poly.entity_id
_entity_poly.type
_entity_poly.pdbx_seq_one_letter_code
_entity_poly.pdbx_strand_id
1 'polypeptide(L)'
;MDNTAKTYIHILDQSLDKKISVLNRIIDQDQIQMQQLEDPNLDPDDFDKTVETKAKLIEELELLDDGFEQIFARVKEEIGEHKEDYKTEIRQMQEKIRQITAKSMEIQAQEARNKNLMEKKFNSVHKQVKEIRQSQKVVNQYYRNMMKNAYADPQFLDNKK
;
A
#
# COMPACT_ATOMS: atom_id res chain seq x y z
N MET A 1 -3.37 -37.19 11.18
CA MET A 1 -2.30 -36.57 10.40
C MET A 1 -2.60 -35.08 10.19
N ASP A 2 -2.95 -34.33 11.24
CA ASP A 2 -3.66 -33.04 11.07
C ASP A 2 -3.03 -31.86 11.86
N ASN A 3 -1.71 -31.84 12.03
CA ASN A 3 -1.02 -30.74 12.74
C ASN A 3 -0.41 -29.72 11.77
N THR A 4 0.01 -30.18 10.59
CA THR A 4 0.68 -29.35 9.59
C THR A 4 -0.28 -28.37 8.92
N ALA A 5 -1.49 -28.81 8.59
CA ALA A 5 -2.53 -27.96 7.98
C ALA A 5 -2.97 -26.84 8.92
N LYS A 6 -3.29 -27.18 10.18
CA LYS A 6 -3.57 -26.19 11.24
C LYS A 6 -2.43 -25.20 11.45
N THR A 7 -1.19 -25.66 11.39
CA THR A 7 -0.01 -24.77 11.47
C THR A 7 0.02 -23.80 10.30
N TYR A 8 -0.18 -24.26 9.06
CA TYR A 8 -0.22 -23.37 7.89
C TYR A 8 -1.39 -22.39 7.93
N ILE A 9 -2.57 -22.82 8.36
CA ILE A 9 -3.75 -21.95 8.53
C ILE A 9 -3.44 -20.86 9.56
N HIS A 10 -2.81 -21.21 10.68
CA HIS A 10 -2.40 -20.22 11.68
C HIS A 10 -1.38 -19.21 11.11
N ILE A 11 -0.42 -19.67 10.31
CA ILE A 11 0.55 -18.78 9.64
C ILE A 11 -0.15 -17.85 8.65
N LEU A 12 -1.14 -18.33 7.89
CA LEU A 12 -1.94 -17.49 6.98
C LEU A 12 -2.69 -16.41 7.75
N ASP A 13 -3.33 -16.80 8.86
CA ASP A 13 -4.07 -15.88 9.72
C ASP A 13 -3.18 -14.77 10.31
N GLN A 14 -1.97 -15.13 10.75
CA GLN A 14 -0.95 -14.18 11.21
C GLN A 14 -0.42 -13.29 10.07
N SER A 15 -0.26 -13.84 8.87
CA SER A 15 0.15 -13.05 7.70
C SER A 15 -0.89 -11.96 7.38
N LEU A 16 -2.18 -12.30 7.45
CA LEU A 16 -3.25 -11.31 7.27
C LEU A 16 -3.23 -10.23 8.36
N ASP A 17 -2.99 -10.57 9.63
CA ASP A 17 -2.83 -9.57 10.70
C ASP A 17 -1.66 -8.62 10.44
N LYS A 18 -0.53 -9.15 9.97
CA LYS A 18 0.64 -8.35 9.61
C LYS A 18 0.32 -7.41 8.45
N LYS A 19 -0.36 -7.89 7.40
CA LYS A 19 -0.80 -7.03 6.29
C LYS A 19 -1.71 -5.90 6.77
N ILE A 20 -2.68 -6.19 7.65
CA ILE A 20 -3.54 -5.15 8.25
C ILE A 20 -2.70 -4.11 9.00
N SER A 21 -1.71 -4.54 9.78
CA SER A 21 -0.81 -3.64 10.52
C SER A 21 0.01 -2.74 9.59
N VAL A 22 0.57 -3.30 8.52
CA VAL A 22 1.32 -2.55 7.50
C VAL A 22 0.41 -1.54 6.80
N LEU A 23 -0.80 -1.94 6.41
CA LEU A 23 -1.78 -1.04 5.78
C LEU A 23 -2.18 0.11 6.70
N ASN A 24 -2.36 -0.12 8.00
CA ASN A 24 -2.59 0.95 8.97
C ASN A 24 -1.42 1.94 8.99
N ARG A 25 -0.19 1.45 8.99
CA ARG A 25 1.01 2.31 8.97
C ARG A 25 1.08 3.12 7.67
N ILE A 26 0.68 2.55 6.53
CA ILE A 26 0.60 3.29 5.26
C ILE A 26 -0.45 4.39 5.36
N ILE A 27 -1.64 4.10 5.89
CA ILE A 27 -2.69 5.11 6.13
C ILE A 27 -2.16 6.27 7.01
N ASP A 28 -1.43 5.95 8.07
CA ASP A 28 -0.83 6.99 8.93
C ASP A 28 0.19 7.84 8.17
N GLN A 29 1.04 7.21 7.35
CA GLN A 29 2.01 7.95 6.52
C GLN A 29 1.33 8.80 5.43
N ASP A 30 0.22 8.34 4.87
CA ASP A 30 -0.58 9.12 3.92
C ASP A 30 -1.17 10.37 4.56
N GLN A 31 -1.63 10.26 5.81
CA GLN A 31 -2.11 11.41 6.58
C GLN A 31 -0.97 12.39 6.90
N ILE A 32 0.21 11.89 7.28
CA ILE A 32 1.40 12.73 7.50
C ILE A 32 1.79 13.45 6.20
N GLN A 33 1.83 12.73 5.08
CA GLN A 33 2.14 13.29 3.76
C GLN A 33 1.13 14.40 3.38
N MET A 34 -0.16 14.18 3.64
CA MET A 34 -1.20 15.19 3.42
C MET A 34 -0.91 16.48 4.21
N GLN A 35 -0.64 16.35 5.51
CA GLN A 35 -0.33 17.48 6.39
C GLN A 35 0.94 18.22 5.96
N GLN A 36 1.98 17.48 5.58
CA GLN A 36 3.22 18.03 5.03
C GLN A 36 2.97 18.82 3.73
N LEU A 37 2.11 18.31 2.85
CA LEU A 37 1.76 18.99 1.60
C LEU A 37 0.96 20.28 1.85
N GLU A 38 0.14 20.33 2.90
CA GLU A 38 -0.61 21.52 3.30
C GLU A 38 0.28 22.58 4.00
N ASP A 39 1.39 22.19 4.62
CA ASP A 39 2.31 23.11 5.29
C ASP A 39 3.08 24.00 4.29
N PRO A 40 2.91 25.34 4.29
CA PRO A 40 3.66 26.23 3.41
C PRO A 40 5.17 26.23 3.66
N ASN A 41 5.62 25.83 4.86
CA ASN A 41 7.03 25.79 5.26
C ASN A 41 7.64 24.38 5.24
N LEU A 42 7.00 23.43 4.54
CA LEU A 42 7.46 22.05 4.41
C LEU A 42 8.96 21.96 4.14
N ASP A 43 9.67 21.27 5.03
CA ASP A 43 11.05 20.85 4.80
C ASP A 43 11.09 19.71 3.76
N PRO A 44 11.81 19.89 2.63
CA PRO A 44 12.01 18.83 1.64
C PRO A 44 12.55 17.53 2.24
N ASP A 45 13.45 17.61 3.22
CA ASP A 45 14.07 16.41 3.82
C ASP A 45 13.05 15.61 4.65
N ASP A 46 12.10 16.28 5.29
CA ASP A 46 11.03 15.60 6.05
C ASP A 46 9.98 14.98 5.13
N PHE A 47 9.73 15.59 3.97
CA PHE A 47 8.88 14.98 2.94
C PHE A 47 9.53 13.73 2.36
N ASP A 48 10.82 13.80 2.02
CA ASP A 48 11.57 12.66 1.46
C ASP A 48 11.57 11.47 2.43
N LYS A 49 11.74 11.69 3.74
CA LYS A 49 11.63 10.62 4.77
C LYS A 49 10.25 9.96 4.78
N THR A 50 9.17 10.72 4.68
CA THR A 50 7.80 10.17 4.64
C THR A 50 7.64 9.28 3.41
N VAL A 51 8.12 9.73 2.25
CA VAL A 51 8.05 8.98 0.99
C VAL A 51 8.87 7.70 1.04
N GLU A 52 10.10 7.76 1.56
CA GLU A 52 10.95 6.57 1.75
C GLU A 52 10.34 5.58 2.74
N THR A 53 9.71 6.07 3.81
CA THR A 53 9.03 5.22 4.80
C THR A 53 7.86 4.49 4.16
N LYS A 54 7.05 5.19 3.35
CA LYS A 54 5.97 4.58 2.56
C LYS A 54 6.49 3.53 1.59
N ALA A 55 7.56 3.80 0.86
CA ALA A 55 8.16 2.84 -0.07
C ALA A 55 8.56 1.54 0.64
N LYS A 56 9.22 1.62 1.80
CA LYS A 56 9.58 0.44 2.61
C LYS A 56 8.36 -0.35 3.11
N LEU A 57 7.28 0.34 3.46
CA LEU A 57 6.03 -0.31 3.87
C LEU A 57 5.36 -1.04 2.71
N ILE A 58 5.42 -0.49 1.50
CA ILE A 58 4.92 -1.15 0.29
C ILE A 58 5.75 -2.40 -0.02
N GLU A 59 7.08 -2.32 0.04
CA GLU A 59 7.96 -3.48 -0.11
C GLU A 59 7.66 -4.56 0.95
N GLU A 60 7.41 -4.16 2.21
CA GLU A 60 6.99 -5.09 3.27
C GLU A 60 5.66 -5.78 2.93
N LEU A 61 4.70 -5.04 2.37
CA LEU A 61 3.40 -5.57 1.96
C LEU A 61 3.52 -6.57 0.82
N GLU A 62 4.32 -6.27 -0.21
CA GLU A 62 4.60 -7.17 -1.35
C GLU A 62 5.21 -8.49 -0.87
N LEU A 63 6.19 -8.43 0.05
CA LEU A 63 6.81 -9.63 0.64
C LEU A 63 5.80 -10.47 1.45
N LEU A 64 4.88 -9.82 2.17
CA LEU A 64 3.81 -10.51 2.89
C LEU A 64 2.80 -11.15 1.94
N ASP A 65 2.51 -10.51 0.81
CA ASP A 65 1.66 -11.06 -0.25
C ASP A 65 2.27 -12.32 -0.86
N ASP A 66 3.54 -12.25 -1.30
CA ASP A 66 4.28 -13.39 -1.84
C ASP A 66 4.35 -14.55 -0.86
N GLY A 67 4.66 -14.26 0.41
CA GLY A 67 4.72 -15.27 1.47
C GLY A 67 3.36 -15.92 1.73
N PHE A 68 2.28 -15.12 1.72
CA PHE A 68 0.92 -15.63 1.88
C PHE A 68 0.54 -16.57 0.74
N GLU A 69 0.78 -16.19 -0.52
CA GLU A 69 0.43 -17.01 -1.68
C GLU A 69 1.14 -18.38 -1.65
N GLN A 70 2.43 -18.38 -1.29
CA GLN A 70 3.21 -19.61 -1.19
C GLN A 70 2.68 -20.57 -0.11
N ILE A 71 2.27 -20.05 1.05
CA ILE A 71 1.70 -20.89 2.12
C ILE A 71 0.28 -21.34 1.74
N PHE A 72 -0.53 -20.45 1.18
CA PHE A 72 -1.89 -20.77 0.78
C PHE A 72 -1.92 -21.87 -0.29
N ALA A 73 -1.01 -21.81 -1.27
CA ALA A 73 -0.87 -22.84 -2.29
C ALA A 73 -0.63 -24.25 -1.73
N ARG A 74 0.02 -24.36 -0.56
CA ARG A 74 0.33 -25.64 0.10
C ARG A 74 -0.83 -26.22 0.90
N VAL A 75 -1.80 -25.40 1.31
CA VAL A 75 -2.89 -25.80 2.23
C VAL A 75 -4.28 -25.63 1.63
N LYS A 76 -4.40 -25.03 0.44
CA LYS A 76 -5.68 -24.78 -0.24
C LYS A 76 -6.49 -26.04 -0.54
N GLU A 77 -5.83 -27.14 -0.90
CA GLU A 77 -6.50 -28.42 -1.24
C GLU A 77 -7.10 -29.05 0.02
N GLU A 78 -6.30 -29.16 1.08
CA GLU A 78 -6.71 -29.61 2.40
C GLU A 78 -7.88 -28.79 2.97
N ILE A 79 -7.79 -27.46 2.93
CA ILE A 79 -8.88 -26.56 3.34
C ILE A 79 -10.13 -26.81 2.49
N GLY A 80 -9.96 -27.11 1.21
CA GLY A 80 -11.03 -27.36 0.25
C GLY A 80 -11.78 -28.67 0.50
N GLU A 81 -11.07 -29.73 0.84
CA GLU A 81 -11.61 -31.06 1.14
C GLU A 81 -12.22 -31.12 2.55
N HIS A 82 -11.64 -30.40 3.51
CA HIS A 82 -12.02 -30.42 4.93
C HIS A 82 -12.63 -29.09 5.42
N LYS A 83 -13.44 -28.43 4.59
CA LYS A 83 -13.98 -27.08 4.89
C LYS A 83 -14.70 -26.95 6.22
N GLU A 84 -15.47 -27.97 6.62
CA GLU A 84 -16.23 -27.90 7.88
C GLU A 84 -15.31 -27.94 9.10
N ASP A 85 -14.15 -28.60 9.00
CA ASP A 85 -13.17 -28.71 10.09
C ASP A 85 -12.43 -27.38 10.35
N TYR A 86 -12.34 -26.52 9.33
CA TYR A 86 -11.65 -25.22 9.39
C TYR A 86 -12.58 -24.02 9.25
N LYS A 87 -13.89 -24.22 9.45
CA LYS A 87 -14.92 -23.22 9.16
C LYS A 87 -14.72 -21.90 9.92
N THR A 88 -14.25 -21.98 11.15
CA THR A 88 -14.04 -20.81 12.02
C THR A 88 -12.87 -19.98 11.51
N GLU A 89 -11.75 -20.62 11.21
CA GLU A 89 -10.52 -20.04 10.71
C GLU A 89 -10.75 -19.42 9.32
N ILE A 90 -11.47 -20.13 8.43
CA ILE A 90 -11.84 -19.60 7.12
C ILE A 90 -12.65 -18.31 7.27
N ARG A 91 -13.64 -18.27 8.18
CA ARG A 91 -14.45 -17.05 8.42
C ARG A 91 -13.62 -15.90 8.95
N GLN A 92 -12.67 -16.17 9.86
CA GLN A 92 -11.76 -15.16 10.39
C GLN A 92 -10.85 -14.58 9.30
N MET A 93 -10.23 -15.45 8.49
CA MET A 93 -9.40 -15.01 7.37
C MET A 93 -10.21 -14.20 6.35
N GLN A 94 -11.45 -14.61 6.03
CA GLN A 94 -12.34 -13.85 5.15
C GLN A 94 -12.67 -12.46 5.69
N GLU A 95 -12.85 -12.32 7.01
CA GLU A 95 -13.08 -11.02 7.63
C GLU A 95 -11.82 -10.14 7.56
N LYS A 96 -10.64 -10.70 7.82
CA LYS A 96 -9.37 -9.98 7.67
C LYS A 96 -9.13 -9.54 6.23
N ILE A 97 -9.46 -10.38 5.25
CA ILE A 97 -9.39 -10.02 3.82
C ILE A 97 -10.32 -8.84 3.50
N ARG A 98 -11.56 -8.84 4.02
CA ARG A 98 -12.47 -7.69 3.87
C ARG A 98 -11.88 -6.40 4.46
N GLN A 99 -11.26 -6.48 5.63
CA GLN A 99 -10.58 -5.34 6.26
C GLN A 99 -9.40 -4.85 5.41
N ILE A 100 -8.59 -5.76 4.88
CA ILE A 100 -7.48 -5.45 3.97
C ILE A 100 -8.02 -4.70 2.75
N THR A 101 -9.06 -5.22 2.08
CA THR A 101 -9.66 -4.55 0.91
C THR A 101 -10.16 -3.15 1.24
N ALA A 102 -10.86 -2.98 2.37
CA ALA A 102 -11.34 -1.66 2.80
C ALA A 102 -10.19 -0.67 3.03
N LYS A 103 -9.10 -1.12 3.65
CA LYS A 103 -7.90 -0.29 3.88
C LYS A 103 -7.18 0.05 2.59
N SER A 104 -7.05 -0.89 1.65
CA SER A 104 -6.49 -0.62 0.33
C SER A 104 -7.29 0.45 -0.42
N MET A 105 -8.62 0.42 -0.35
CA MET A 105 -9.47 1.47 -0.93
C MET A 105 -9.28 2.82 -0.24
N GLU A 106 -9.13 2.83 1.08
CA GLU A 106 -8.85 4.05 1.84
C GLU A 106 -7.51 4.69 1.42
N ILE A 107 -6.45 3.88 1.34
CA ILE A 107 -5.12 4.29 0.87
C ILE A 107 -5.21 4.86 -0.55
N GLN A 108 -5.87 4.16 -1.48
CA GLN A 108 -6.05 4.67 -2.86
C GLN A 108 -6.73 6.04 -2.89
N ALA A 109 -7.74 6.26 -2.05
CA ALA A 109 -8.41 7.55 -1.95
C ALA A 109 -7.52 8.62 -1.32
N GLN A 110 -6.69 8.28 -0.33
CA GLN A 110 -5.73 9.19 0.30
C GLN A 110 -4.60 9.57 -0.68
N GLU A 111 -4.00 8.60 -1.36
CA GLU A 111 -2.98 8.81 -2.39
C GLU A 111 -3.48 9.70 -3.53
N ALA A 112 -4.71 9.49 -4.00
CA ALA A 112 -5.31 10.34 -5.02
C ALA A 112 -5.41 11.80 -4.54
N ARG A 113 -5.75 12.03 -3.26
CA ARG A 113 -5.78 13.38 -2.67
C ARG A 113 -4.37 13.97 -2.53
N ASN A 114 -3.42 13.19 -2.01
CA ASN A 114 -2.04 13.62 -1.82
C ASN A 114 -1.36 13.97 -3.15
N LYS A 115 -1.61 13.18 -4.19
CA LYS A 115 -1.16 13.48 -5.56
C LYS A 115 -1.69 14.84 -6.04
N ASN A 116 -2.98 15.10 -5.87
CA ASN A 116 -3.57 16.39 -6.24
C ASN A 116 -2.97 17.56 -5.46
N LEU A 117 -2.72 17.41 -4.15
CA LEU A 117 -2.07 18.43 -3.32
C LEU A 117 -0.64 18.69 -3.78
N MET A 118 0.11 17.62 -4.06
CA MET A 118 1.48 17.69 -4.56
C MET A 118 1.57 18.39 -5.92
N GLU A 119 0.67 18.07 -6.86
CA GLU A 119 0.60 18.76 -8.15
C GLU A 119 0.30 20.26 -7.99
N LYS A 120 -0.61 20.63 -7.08
CA LYS A 120 -0.91 22.04 -6.77
C LYS A 120 0.30 22.77 -6.20
N LYS A 121 0.97 22.17 -5.21
CA LYS A 121 2.18 22.72 -4.58
C LYS A 121 3.34 22.83 -5.56
N PHE A 122 3.48 21.85 -6.45
CA PHE A 122 4.47 21.92 -7.52
C PHE A 122 4.18 23.05 -8.50
N ASN A 123 2.93 23.23 -8.92
CA ASN A 123 2.53 24.32 -9.81
C ASN A 123 2.74 25.71 -9.18
N SER A 124 2.51 25.87 -7.86
CA SER A 124 2.81 27.12 -7.17
C SER A 124 4.31 27.38 -7.07
N VAL A 125 5.10 26.34 -6.73
CA VAL A 125 6.57 26.45 -6.70
C VAL A 125 7.12 26.73 -8.09
N HIS A 126 6.62 26.10 -9.16
CA HIS A 126 7.10 26.36 -10.52
C HIS A 126 6.81 27.80 -11.00
N LYS A 127 5.65 28.36 -10.62
CA LYS A 127 5.34 29.78 -10.83
C LYS A 127 6.32 30.69 -10.08
N GLN A 128 6.72 30.33 -8.86
CA GLN A 128 7.71 31.07 -8.05
C GLN A 128 9.17 30.84 -8.53
N VAL A 129 9.52 29.66 -9.05
CA VAL A 129 10.88 29.27 -9.50
C VAL A 129 11.23 29.84 -10.87
N LYS A 130 10.22 30.23 -11.66
CA LYS A 130 10.44 31.16 -12.78
C LYS A 130 11.07 32.48 -12.31
N GLU A 131 11.03 32.77 -11.00
CA GLU A 131 11.75 33.87 -10.36
C GLU A 131 13.06 33.41 -9.64
N ILE A 132 13.21 32.16 -9.17
CA ILE A 132 14.43 31.71 -8.43
C ILE A 132 14.84 30.24 -8.71
N ARG A 133 16.08 30.03 -9.21
CA ARG A 133 16.65 28.82 -9.85
C ARG A 133 17.01 27.58 -8.98
N GLN A 134 16.61 27.46 -7.70
CA GLN A 134 17.27 26.48 -6.79
C GLN A 134 16.55 25.15 -6.47
N SER A 135 15.26 24.96 -6.75
CA SER A 135 14.49 23.78 -6.24
C SER A 135 14.33 22.58 -7.21
N GLN A 136 15.04 22.53 -8.33
CA GLN A 136 14.80 21.55 -9.41
C GLN A 136 15.25 20.09 -9.10
N LYS A 137 16.10 19.84 -8.10
CA LYS A 137 16.64 18.49 -7.84
C LYS A 137 15.65 17.55 -7.13
N VAL A 138 15.06 17.98 -6.02
CA VAL A 138 14.15 17.15 -5.20
C VAL A 138 12.90 16.77 -5.98
N VAL A 139 12.35 17.74 -6.71
CA VAL A 139 11.19 17.57 -7.61
C VAL A 139 11.38 16.44 -8.62
N ASN A 140 12.55 16.39 -9.28
CA ASN A 140 12.80 15.43 -10.34
C ASN A 140 12.99 14.00 -9.81
N GLN A 141 13.52 13.86 -8.60
CA GLN A 141 13.71 12.56 -7.96
C GLN A 141 12.38 11.97 -7.50
N TYR A 142 11.52 12.80 -6.89
CA TYR A 142 10.19 12.38 -6.47
C TYR A 142 9.30 11.96 -7.65
N TYR A 143 9.27 12.75 -8.74
CA TYR A 143 8.47 12.42 -9.93
C TYR A 143 8.90 11.11 -10.60
N ARG A 144 10.22 10.81 -10.61
CA ARG A 144 10.74 9.53 -11.11
C ARG A 144 10.30 8.34 -10.25
N ASN A 145 10.29 8.49 -8.93
CA ASN A 145 9.92 7.42 -8.02
C ASN A 145 8.41 7.16 -8.05
N MET A 146 7.59 8.21 -8.17
CA MET A 146 6.14 8.08 -8.28
C MET A 146 5.69 7.51 -9.64
N MET A 147 6.35 7.92 -10.73
CA MET A 147 6.10 7.34 -12.07
C MET A 147 6.52 5.87 -12.16
N LYS A 148 7.55 5.43 -11.43
CA LYS A 148 7.93 4.00 -11.40
C LYS A 148 6.83 3.11 -10.79
N ASN A 149 6.14 3.59 -9.76
CA ASN A 149 5.09 2.82 -9.08
C ASN A 149 3.70 2.99 -9.72
N ALA A 150 3.50 4.01 -10.57
CA ALA A 150 2.27 4.20 -11.34
C ALA A 150 2.12 3.25 -12.56
N TYR A 151 3.14 2.45 -12.89
CA TYR A 151 3.11 1.44 -13.96
C TYR A 151 2.62 0.05 -13.49
N ALA A 152 1.88 0.01 -12.38
CA ALA A 152 1.16 -1.17 -11.92
C ALA A 152 -0.35 -0.88 -11.83
N ASP A 153 -0.94 -0.40 -12.93
CA ASP A 153 -2.39 -0.45 -13.12
C ASP A 153 -2.70 -1.41 -14.27
N PRO A 154 -3.61 -2.40 -14.10
CA PRO A 154 -3.92 -3.38 -15.12
C PRO A 154 -4.54 -2.70 -16.34
N GLN A 155 -3.80 -2.65 -17.45
CA GLN A 155 -4.39 -2.49 -18.78
C GLN A 155 -5.23 -3.73 -19.10
N PHE A 156 -6.41 -3.87 -18.51
CA PHE A 156 -7.44 -4.75 -19.05
C PHE A 156 -8.85 -4.20 -18.78
N LEU A 157 -9.53 -3.94 -19.90
CA LEU A 157 -10.98 -3.89 -20.12
C LEU A 157 -11.68 -2.53 -19.93
N ASP A 158 -11.73 -1.75 -21.01
CA ASP A 158 -13.00 -1.61 -21.72
C ASP A 158 -12.78 -1.42 -23.23
N ASN A 159 -12.92 -2.53 -23.98
CA ASN A 159 -13.30 -2.47 -25.38
C ASN A 159 -14.84 -2.56 -25.40
N LYS A 160 -15.51 -1.43 -25.65
CA LYS A 160 -16.59 -1.23 -26.64
C LYS A 160 -17.52 -0.07 -26.25
N LYS A 161 -17.51 0.98 -27.07
CA LYS A 161 -18.60 1.27 -28.02
C LYS A 161 -18.15 2.29 -29.06
#